data_AF-A0A961CXZ5-F1
#
_entry.id   AF-A0A961CXZ5-F1
#
_cell.length_a   1.000
_cell.length_b   1.000
_cell.length_c   1.000
_cell.angle_alpha   90.00
_cell.angle_beta   90.00
_cell.angle_gamma   90.00
#
_symmetry.space_group_name_H-M   'P 1'
#
loop_
_entity.id
_entity.type
_entity.pdbx_description
1 polymer ?
#
loop_
_entity_poly.entity_id
_entity_poly.type
_entity_poly.pdbx_seq_one_letter_code
_entity_poly.pdbx_strand_id
1 'polypeptide(L)'
;MDTVTWRELLSEATERLRSSAEAEHGSAASDARRIVEEASGASAAELALVLGDPVTKGQMARFDSMLERRRGGEPLQYVLGHWGFRGLDLMVDQRVLIPRPETETVVEVALAELDRLGGREVATTVVDLGTGSGAIALAVATERVRTRVVATDASEEAAAVARANLAGIGRAAARVEVHTGSWYEALPGELRASIQLIVTNPPYVSLGADLPPAVADWEPRRALLAGPDGLEDIRLILEGAPEWLEADGVLVCEFSPEQVSAV
;
A
#
# COMPACT_ATOMS: atom_id res chain seq x y z
N MET A 1 32.46 -28.57 -10.96
CA MET A 1 31.95 -27.20 -10.74
C MET A 1 30.72 -27.42 -9.92
N ASP A 2 30.80 -27.21 -8.61
CA ASP A 2 29.66 -27.42 -7.73
C ASP A 2 28.62 -26.36 -8.06
N THR A 3 27.44 -26.82 -8.45
CA THR A 3 26.34 -25.95 -8.86
C THR A 3 25.62 -25.47 -7.61
N VAL A 4 25.59 -24.15 -7.39
CA VAL A 4 24.90 -23.55 -6.24
C VAL A 4 23.39 -23.80 -6.35
N THR A 5 22.80 -24.18 -5.22
CA THR A 5 21.37 -24.50 -5.07
C THR A 5 20.62 -23.39 -4.34
N TRP A 6 19.29 -23.35 -4.49
CA TRP A 6 18.45 -22.42 -3.74
C TRP A 6 18.53 -22.60 -2.22
N ARG A 7 18.77 -23.83 -1.74
CA ARG A 7 19.00 -24.10 -0.31
C ARG A 7 20.24 -23.41 0.23
N GLU A 8 21.32 -23.42 -0.54
CA GLU A 8 22.57 -22.73 -0.17
C GLU A 8 22.35 -21.23 -0.15
N LEU A 9 21.69 -20.66 -1.17
CA LEU A 9 21.38 -19.23 -1.22
C LEU A 9 20.44 -18.78 -0.09
N LEU A 10 19.44 -19.59 0.28
CA LEU A 10 18.56 -19.29 1.41
C LEU A 10 19.35 -19.22 2.72
N SER A 11 20.27 -20.17 2.94
CA SER A 11 21.14 -20.18 4.11
C SER A 11 22.07 -18.96 4.12
N GLU A 12 22.66 -18.62 2.99
CA GLU A 12 23.55 -17.48 2.81
C GLU A 12 22.84 -16.15 3.07
N ALA A 13 21.67 -15.92 2.45
CA ALA A 13 20.87 -14.72 2.67
C ALA A 13 20.46 -14.58 4.14
N THR A 14 20.04 -15.67 4.78
CA THR A 14 19.64 -15.65 6.20
C THR A 14 20.79 -15.17 7.09
N GLU A 15 22.02 -15.66 6.85
CA GLU A 15 23.20 -15.26 7.63
C GLU A 15 23.62 -13.82 7.36
N ARG A 16 23.62 -13.41 6.08
CA ARG A 16 23.98 -12.04 5.69
C ARG A 16 23.00 -10.99 6.19
N LEU A 17 21.71 -11.32 6.27
CA LEU A 17 20.69 -10.43 6.82
C LEU A 17 20.66 -10.42 8.35
N ARG A 18 21.05 -11.53 9.01
CA ARG A 18 21.20 -11.56 10.48
C ARG A 18 22.37 -10.69 10.96
N SER A 19 23.42 -10.59 10.14
CA SER A 19 24.61 -9.79 10.45
C SER A 19 24.46 -8.31 10.12
N SER A 20 23.38 -7.89 9.43
CA SER A 20 23.03 -6.46 9.27
C SER A 20 22.28 -5.92 10.48
N ALA A 21 22.56 -4.68 10.86
CA ALA A 21 22.10 -4.05 12.09
C ALA A 21 20.60 -3.65 12.09
N GLU A 22 19.88 -3.83 10.98
CA GLU A 22 18.54 -3.27 10.73
C GLU A 22 17.43 -4.32 10.73
N ALA A 23 17.61 -5.43 11.45
CA ALA A 23 16.54 -6.39 11.69
C ALA A 23 15.49 -5.85 12.69
N GLU A 24 15.00 -4.63 12.48
CA GLU A 24 13.75 -4.18 13.07
C GLU A 24 12.60 -4.63 12.14
N HIS A 25 11.72 -5.46 12.72
CA HIS A 25 10.50 -6.03 12.13
C HIS A 25 10.70 -7.08 11.03
N GLY A 26 10.67 -8.37 11.43
CA GLY A 26 10.63 -9.54 10.55
C GLY A 26 11.97 -10.29 10.56
N SER A 27 11.97 -11.54 11.04
CA SER A 27 13.23 -12.28 11.21
C SER A 27 13.98 -12.39 9.88
N ALA A 28 15.29 -12.18 9.85
CA ALA A 28 16.15 -12.31 8.67
C ALA A 28 15.88 -13.57 7.81
N ALA A 29 15.39 -14.65 8.42
CA ALA A 29 14.96 -15.86 7.72
C ALA A 29 13.70 -15.68 6.86
N SER A 30 12.74 -14.87 7.32
CA SER A 30 11.53 -14.50 6.56
C SER A 30 11.90 -13.69 5.32
N ASP A 31 12.74 -12.66 5.48
CA ASP A 31 13.21 -11.83 4.38
C ASP A 31 14.00 -12.65 3.37
N ALA A 32 14.94 -13.47 3.83
CA ALA A 32 15.69 -14.38 2.97
C ALA A 32 14.77 -15.34 2.21
N ARG A 33 13.75 -15.89 2.87
CA ARG A 33 12.76 -16.76 2.24
C ARG A 33 12.02 -16.04 1.12
N ARG A 34 11.53 -14.82 1.37
CA ARG A 34 10.81 -14.00 0.37
C ARG A 34 11.70 -13.63 -0.81
N ILE A 35 12.96 -13.27 -0.57
CA ILE A 35 13.93 -12.99 -1.64
C ILE A 35 14.17 -14.23 -2.51
N VAL A 36 14.27 -15.42 -1.91
CA VAL A 36 14.45 -16.68 -2.66
C VAL A 36 13.18 -17.05 -3.44
N GLU A 37 11.99 -16.89 -2.85
CA GLU A 37 10.71 -17.07 -3.55
C GLU A 37 10.68 -16.21 -4.82
N GLU A 38 10.95 -14.91 -4.69
CA GLU A 38 10.94 -13.96 -5.80
C GLU A 38 12.03 -14.25 -6.85
N ALA A 39 13.26 -14.52 -6.40
CA ALA A 39 14.37 -14.78 -7.29
C ALA A 39 14.20 -16.09 -8.08
N SER A 40 13.57 -17.09 -7.46
CA SER A 40 13.31 -18.40 -8.07
C SER A 40 12.05 -18.38 -8.94
N GLY A 41 11.08 -17.51 -8.63
CA GLY A 41 9.73 -17.52 -9.20
C GLY A 41 8.82 -18.58 -8.59
N ALA A 42 9.23 -19.21 -7.49
CA ALA A 42 8.42 -20.20 -6.79
C ALA A 42 7.51 -19.52 -5.76
N SER A 43 6.26 -19.96 -5.68
CA SER A 43 5.38 -19.56 -4.59
C SER A 43 5.86 -20.10 -3.25
N ALA A 44 5.35 -19.53 -2.16
CA ALA A 44 5.59 -20.03 -0.80
C ALA A 44 5.26 -21.53 -0.62
N ALA A 45 4.31 -22.07 -1.39
CA ALA A 45 3.93 -23.49 -1.35
C ALA A 45 4.89 -24.38 -2.16
N GLU A 46 5.48 -23.84 -3.23
CA GLU A 46 6.39 -24.57 -4.12
C GLU A 46 7.85 -24.52 -3.64
N LEU A 47 8.19 -23.57 -2.78
CA LEU A 47 9.58 -23.31 -2.39
C LEU A 47 10.32 -24.59 -1.96
N ALA A 48 9.69 -25.44 -1.15
CA ALA A 48 10.31 -26.67 -0.66
C ALA A 48 10.71 -27.65 -1.78
N LEU A 49 10.01 -27.61 -2.93
CA LEU A 49 10.28 -28.46 -4.09
C LEU A 49 11.49 -27.98 -4.88
N VAL A 50 11.70 -26.66 -4.94
CA VAL A 50 12.78 -26.05 -5.73
C VAL A 50 14.08 -25.83 -4.95
N LEU A 51 14.08 -26.00 -3.63
CA LEU A 51 15.28 -25.76 -2.80
C LEU A 51 16.50 -26.58 -3.23
N GLY A 52 16.31 -27.77 -3.82
CA GLY A 52 17.39 -28.62 -4.31
C GLY A 52 17.86 -28.28 -5.73
N ASP A 53 17.14 -27.40 -6.44
CA ASP A 53 17.42 -27.11 -7.84
C ASP A 53 18.62 -26.18 -8.00
N PRO A 54 19.38 -26.34 -9.09
CA PRO A 54 20.49 -25.46 -9.41
C PRO A 54 20.01 -24.07 -9.82
N VAL A 55 20.75 -23.04 -9.42
CA VAL A 55 20.44 -21.64 -9.72
C VAL A 55 21.06 -21.23 -11.06
N THR A 56 20.25 -20.64 -11.95
CA THR A 56 20.75 -20.07 -13.21
C THR A 56 21.47 -18.74 -12.98
N LYS A 57 22.32 -18.30 -13.93
CA LYS A 57 23.02 -17.01 -13.83
C LYS A 57 22.08 -15.80 -13.67
N GLY A 58 20.94 -15.81 -14.37
CA GLY A 58 19.95 -14.74 -14.27
C GLY A 58 19.24 -14.72 -12.91
N GLN A 59 18.91 -15.89 -12.37
CA GLN A 59 18.35 -16.03 -11.04
C GLN A 59 19.32 -15.57 -9.95
N MET A 60 20.60 -15.96 -10.06
CA MET A 60 21.66 -15.51 -9.16
C MET A 60 21.78 -13.98 -9.15
N ALA A 61 21.83 -13.35 -10.33
CA ALA A 61 21.94 -11.90 -10.43
C ALA A 61 20.73 -11.16 -9.80
N ARG A 62 19.51 -11.69 -9.95
CA ARG A 62 18.32 -11.14 -9.30
C ARG A 62 18.38 -11.30 -7.77
N PHE A 63 18.76 -12.48 -7.30
CA PHE A 63 18.95 -12.76 -5.88
C PHE A 63 19.98 -11.82 -5.26
N ASP A 64 21.17 -11.71 -5.85
CA ASP A 64 22.25 -10.86 -5.35
C ASP A 64 21.83 -9.39 -5.26
N SER A 65 21.15 -8.89 -6.30
CA SER A 65 20.62 -7.52 -6.33
C SER A 65 19.62 -7.26 -5.20
N MET A 66 18.66 -8.16 -5.00
CA MET A 66 17.67 -8.03 -3.92
C MET A 66 18.30 -8.11 -2.53
N LEU A 67 19.23 -9.05 -2.34
CA LEU A 67 19.92 -9.22 -1.08
C LEU A 67 20.74 -7.99 -0.72
N GLU A 68 21.46 -7.39 -1.69
CA GLU A 68 22.27 -6.21 -1.42
C GLU A 68 21.41 -4.97 -1.10
N ARG A 69 20.31 -4.77 -1.83
CA ARG A 69 19.34 -3.72 -1.54
C ARG A 69 18.76 -3.85 -0.13
N ARG A 70 18.32 -5.06 0.25
CA ARG A 70 17.79 -5.33 1.59
C ARG A 70 18.84 -5.10 2.68
N ARG A 71 20.10 -5.49 2.46
CA ARG A 71 21.21 -5.25 3.39
C ARG A 71 21.57 -3.77 3.54
N GLY A 72 21.28 -2.96 2.52
CA GLY A 72 21.41 -1.51 2.54
C GLY A 72 20.24 -0.78 3.21
N GLY A 73 19.30 -1.52 3.79
CA GLY A 73 18.18 -0.98 4.56
C GLY A 73 16.90 -0.73 3.77
N GLU A 74 16.90 -1.00 2.47
CA GLU A 74 15.69 -0.86 1.67
C GLU A 74 14.59 -1.80 2.20
N PRO A 75 13.34 -1.31 2.41
CA PRO A 75 12.23 -2.14 2.82
C PRO A 75 12.04 -3.34 1.89
N LEU A 76 11.78 -4.52 2.46
CA LEU A 76 11.61 -5.75 1.69
C LEU A 76 10.57 -5.59 0.58
N GLN A 77 9.49 -4.86 0.82
CA GLN A 77 8.41 -4.61 -0.11
C GLN A 77 8.89 -3.89 -1.38
N TYR A 78 9.76 -2.89 -1.24
CA TYR A 78 10.38 -2.22 -2.38
C TYR A 78 11.47 -3.08 -3.04
N VAL A 79 12.17 -3.90 -2.26
CA VAL A 79 13.13 -4.88 -2.80
C VAL A 79 12.42 -5.86 -3.74
N LEU A 80 11.27 -6.40 -3.33
CA LEU A 80 10.43 -7.28 -4.13
C LEU A 80 9.71 -6.52 -5.26
N GLY A 81 9.35 -5.25 -5.03
CA GLY A 81 8.65 -4.40 -5.99
C GLY A 81 7.14 -4.61 -6.03
N HIS A 82 6.61 -5.47 -5.16
CA HIS A 82 5.19 -5.72 -5.00
C HIS A 82 4.87 -6.14 -3.56
N TRP A 83 3.62 -5.95 -3.15
CA TRP A 83 3.15 -6.32 -1.83
C TRP A 83 1.68 -6.70 -1.82
N GLY A 84 1.35 -7.72 -1.01
CA GLY A 84 -0.02 -8.15 -0.80
C GLY A 84 -0.80 -7.14 0.04
N PHE A 85 -2.02 -6.84 -0.37
CA PHE A 85 -2.99 -6.06 0.40
C PHE A 85 -4.39 -6.63 0.18
N ARG A 86 -4.99 -7.20 1.23
CA ARG A 86 -6.23 -7.96 1.14
C ARG A 86 -6.13 -9.06 0.07
N GLY A 87 -7.01 -9.04 -0.93
CA GLY A 87 -7.01 -9.98 -2.07
C GLY A 87 -6.14 -9.52 -3.25
N LEU A 88 -5.36 -8.46 -3.11
CA LEU A 88 -4.59 -7.83 -4.19
C LEU A 88 -3.09 -8.07 -4.02
N ASP A 89 -2.39 -8.08 -5.15
CA ASP A 89 -0.94 -7.98 -5.24
C ASP A 89 -0.59 -6.68 -5.96
N LEU A 90 -0.06 -5.71 -5.22
CA LEU A 90 0.11 -4.33 -5.68
C LEU A 90 1.58 -4.07 -5.97
N MET A 91 1.90 -3.51 -7.13
CA MET A 91 3.22 -2.91 -7.37
C MET A 91 3.43 -1.76 -6.39
N VAL A 92 4.59 -1.75 -5.74
CA VAL A 92 5.01 -0.74 -4.79
C VAL A 92 6.48 -0.39 -5.00
N ASP A 93 6.79 0.90 -4.87
CA ASP A 93 8.14 1.43 -4.82
C ASP A 93 8.17 2.74 -4.03
N GLN A 94 9.33 3.40 -3.97
CA GLN A 94 9.58 4.61 -3.18
C GLN A 94 8.66 5.80 -3.50
N ARG A 95 7.85 5.73 -4.57
CA ARG A 95 6.86 6.77 -4.91
C ARG A 95 5.62 6.71 -4.02
N VAL A 96 5.37 5.61 -3.33
CA VAL A 96 4.14 5.36 -2.55
C VAL A 96 4.43 4.78 -1.17
N LEU A 97 3.57 5.07 -0.20
CA LEU A 97 3.58 4.39 1.10
C LEU A 97 3.38 2.88 0.90
N ILE A 98 4.14 2.07 1.62
CA ILE A 98 3.92 0.62 1.62
C ILE A 98 2.59 0.34 2.35
N PRO A 99 1.62 -0.36 1.73
CA PRO A 99 0.34 -0.66 2.35
C PRO A 99 0.52 -1.37 3.70
N ARG A 100 -0.16 -0.85 4.73
CA ARG A 100 -0.07 -1.37 6.09
C ARG A 100 -1.19 -2.37 6.38
N PRO A 101 -0.95 -3.43 7.18
CA PRO A 101 -1.99 -4.36 7.60
C PRO A 101 -3.17 -3.66 8.29
N GLU A 102 -2.91 -2.62 9.08
CA GLU A 102 -3.91 -1.84 9.79
C GLU A 102 -4.91 -1.17 8.81
N THR A 103 -4.43 -0.73 7.65
CA THR A 103 -5.26 -0.13 6.60
C THR A 103 -6.24 -1.14 5.98
N GLU A 104 -6.02 -2.46 6.13
CA GLU A 104 -7.02 -3.45 5.73
C GLU A 104 -8.30 -3.34 6.56
N THR A 105 -8.20 -2.93 7.84
CA THR A 105 -9.35 -2.68 8.71
C THR A 105 -10.13 -1.44 8.26
N VAL A 106 -9.45 -0.41 7.76
CA VAL A 106 -10.10 0.78 7.18
C VAL A 106 -10.98 0.40 5.99
N VAL A 107 -10.47 -0.47 5.11
CA VAL A 107 -11.26 -1.00 3.99
C VAL A 107 -12.43 -1.84 4.50
N GLU A 108 -12.23 -2.68 5.52
CA GLU A 108 -13.32 -3.47 6.11
C GLU A 108 -14.46 -2.58 6.64
N VAL A 109 -14.13 -1.51 7.37
CA VAL A 109 -15.11 -0.53 7.87
C VAL A 109 -15.80 0.18 6.71
N ALA A 110 -15.07 0.65 5.70
CA ALA A 110 -15.64 1.29 4.53
C ALA A 110 -16.62 0.37 3.78
N LEU A 111 -16.27 -0.91 3.62
CA LEU A 111 -17.12 -1.91 2.98
C LEU A 111 -18.38 -2.22 3.79
N ALA A 112 -18.30 -2.22 5.13
CA ALA A 112 -19.45 -2.40 6.01
C ALA A 112 -20.40 -1.20 5.93
N GLU A 113 -19.88 0.03 5.91
CA GLU A 113 -20.69 1.24 5.76
C GLU A 113 -21.35 1.33 4.38
N LEU A 114 -20.63 0.97 3.30
CA LEU A 114 -21.25 0.84 1.98
C LEU A 114 -22.41 -0.17 1.98
N ASP A 115 -22.24 -1.31 2.65
CA ASP A 115 -23.30 -2.31 2.74
C ASP A 115 -24.52 -1.80 3.52
N ARG A 116 -24.28 -1.05 4.62
CA ARG A 116 -25.33 -0.39 5.40
C ARG A 116 -26.11 0.62 4.55
N LEU A 117 -25.45 1.32 3.64
CA LEU A 117 -26.05 2.24 2.65
C LEU A 117 -26.70 1.50 1.46
N GLY A 118 -26.74 0.16 1.47
CA GLY A 118 -27.35 -0.64 0.40
C GLY A 118 -26.46 -0.83 -0.82
N GLY A 119 -25.16 -0.54 -0.74
CA GLY A 119 -24.19 -0.59 -1.85
C GLY A 119 -23.96 -1.98 -2.46
N ARG A 120 -24.55 -3.04 -1.88
CA ARG A 120 -24.65 -4.35 -2.53
C ARG A 120 -25.69 -4.37 -3.64
N GLU A 121 -26.74 -3.57 -3.54
CA GLU A 121 -27.90 -3.57 -4.41
C GLU A 121 -27.93 -2.36 -5.34
N VAL A 122 -27.57 -1.18 -4.83
CA VAL A 122 -27.55 0.08 -5.60
C VAL A 122 -26.15 0.42 -6.08
N ALA A 123 -26.07 1.24 -7.12
CA ALA A 123 -24.80 1.83 -7.55
C ALA A 123 -24.35 2.87 -6.54
N THR A 124 -23.07 2.85 -6.18
CA THR A 124 -22.46 3.80 -5.23
C THR A 124 -21.20 4.42 -5.83
N THR A 125 -20.82 5.55 -5.28
CA THR A 125 -19.62 6.32 -5.58
C THR A 125 -18.80 6.45 -4.31
N VAL A 126 -17.56 6.00 -4.39
CA VAL A 126 -16.57 6.12 -3.33
C VAL A 126 -15.43 7.00 -3.77
N VAL A 127 -14.96 7.84 -2.87
CA VAL A 127 -13.72 8.60 -3.06
C VAL A 127 -12.64 8.06 -2.14
N ASP A 128 -11.45 7.79 -2.69
CA ASP A 128 -10.22 7.49 -1.95
C ASP A 128 -9.29 8.71 -2.02
N LEU A 129 -9.11 9.40 -0.90
CA LEU A 129 -8.26 10.59 -0.81
C LEU A 129 -6.84 10.21 -0.35
N GLY A 130 -5.82 10.56 -1.13
CA GLY A 130 -4.43 10.19 -0.85
C GLY A 130 -4.17 8.71 -1.18
N THR A 131 -4.59 8.27 -2.37
CA THR A 131 -4.70 6.85 -2.73
C THR A 131 -3.36 6.10 -2.73
N GLY A 132 -2.23 6.80 -2.89
CA GLY A 132 -0.90 6.18 -2.91
C GLY A 132 -0.78 5.11 -3.99
N SER A 133 -0.59 3.86 -3.59
CA SER A 133 -0.51 2.70 -4.49
C SER A 133 -1.86 2.26 -5.06
N GLY A 134 -2.97 2.88 -4.63
CA GLY A 134 -4.33 2.44 -4.95
C GLY A 134 -4.89 1.40 -3.98
N ALA A 135 -4.19 1.08 -2.88
CA ALA A 135 -4.55 -0.05 -2.01
C ALA A 135 -6.03 -0.05 -1.58
N ILE A 136 -6.51 1.08 -1.04
CA ILE A 136 -7.90 1.24 -0.60
C ILE A 136 -8.85 1.24 -1.80
N ALA A 137 -8.62 2.14 -2.77
CA ALA A 137 -9.47 2.28 -3.95
C ALA A 137 -9.70 0.95 -4.71
N LEU A 138 -8.62 0.22 -4.97
CA LEU A 138 -8.65 -1.03 -5.74
C LEU A 138 -9.29 -2.17 -4.94
N ALA A 139 -9.08 -2.22 -3.62
CA ALA A 139 -9.76 -3.19 -2.76
C ALA A 139 -11.28 -2.96 -2.75
N VAL A 140 -11.72 -1.71 -2.59
CA VAL A 140 -13.15 -1.36 -2.68
C VAL A 140 -13.73 -1.73 -4.05
N ALA A 141 -13.05 -1.38 -5.14
CA ALA A 141 -13.53 -1.65 -6.49
C ALA A 141 -13.66 -3.15 -6.80
N THR A 142 -12.79 -3.98 -6.25
CA THR A 142 -12.81 -5.44 -6.45
C THR A 142 -13.83 -6.13 -5.57
N GLU A 143 -14.03 -5.67 -4.34
CA GLU A 143 -14.97 -6.27 -3.39
C GLU A 143 -16.41 -5.76 -3.55
N ARG A 144 -16.65 -4.64 -4.24
CA ARG A 144 -17.98 -4.09 -4.55
C ARG A 144 -18.16 -3.80 -6.04
N VAL A 145 -18.80 -4.74 -6.72
CA VAL A 145 -18.94 -4.74 -8.19
C VAL A 145 -19.85 -3.65 -8.77
N ARG A 146 -20.67 -2.99 -7.93
CA ARG A 146 -21.56 -1.89 -8.31
C ARG A 146 -21.02 -0.50 -7.93
N THR A 147 -19.81 -0.45 -7.37
CA THR A 147 -19.21 0.78 -6.87
C THR A 147 -18.29 1.39 -7.91
N ARG A 148 -18.53 2.67 -8.23
CA ARG A 148 -17.58 3.57 -8.89
C ARG A 148 -16.61 4.09 -7.83
N VAL A 149 -15.32 4.07 -8.13
CA VAL A 149 -14.28 4.56 -7.23
C VAL A 149 -13.52 5.69 -7.92
N VAL A 150 -13.38 6.81 -7.24
CA VAL A 150 -12.61 7.98 -7.68
C VAL A 150 -11.47 8.16 -6.69
N ALA A 151 -10.27 7.85 -7.12
CA ALA A 151 -9.06 7.95 -6.33
C ALA A 151 -8.32 9.26 -6.65
N THR A 152 -7.73 9.88 -5.64
CA THR A 152 -6.95 11.12 -5.79
C THR A 152 -5.62 11.03 -5.08
N ASP A 153 -4.58 11.65 -5.66
CA ASP A 153 -3.32 11.88 -4.96
C ASP A 153 -2.69 13.18 -5.43
N ALA A 154 -2.10 13.96 -4.53
CA ALA A 154 -1.38 15.17 -4.91
C ALA A 154 0.00 14.88 -5.55
N SER A 155 0.50 13.65 -5.48
CA SER A 155 1.70 13.23 -6.22
C SER A 155 1.31 12.56 -7.52
N GLU A 156 1.77 13.13 -8.64
CA GLU A 156 1.65 12.50 -9.95
C GLU A 156 2.38 11.14 -10.00
N GLU A 157 3.48 11.01 -9.26
CA GLU A 157 4.23 9.75 -9.18
C GLU A 157 3.45 8.65 -8.45
N ALA A 158 2.75 9.00 -7.37
CA ALA A 158 1.86 8.07 -6.66
C ALA A 158 0.64 7.71 -7.52
N ALA A 159 0.00 8.71 -8.13
CA ALA A 159 -1.10 8.50 -9.07
C ALA A 159 -0.69 7.58 -10.24
N ALA A 160 0.53 7.69 -10.74
CA ALA A 160 1.05 6.77 -11.76
C ALA A 160 1.19 5.32 -11.25
N VAL A 161 1.59 5.10 -10.00
CA VAL A 161 1.61 3.77 -9.37
C VAL A 161 0.20 3.21 -9.24
N ALA A 162 -0.76 3.98 -8.71
CA ALA A 162 -2.16 3.57 -8.62
C ALA A 162 -2.74 3.19 -9.99
N ARG A 163 -2.45 3.98 -11.04
CA ARG A 163 -2.85 3.67 -12.42
C ARG A 163 -2.20 2.40 -12.95
N ALA A 164 -0.94 2.13 -12.63
CA ALA A 164 -0.28 0.88 -13.01
C ALA A 164 -0.95 -0.33 -12.34
N ASN A 165 -1.33 -0.22 -11.06
CA ASN A 165 -2.00 -1.29 -10.31
C ASN A 165 -3.41 -1.61 -10.82
N LEU A 166 -4.05 -0.71 -11.59
CA LEU A 166 -5.31 -1.02 -12.27
C LEU A 166 -5.20 -2.25 -13.19
N ALA A 167 -4.02 -2.49 -13.78
CA ALA A 167 -3.81 -3.64 -14.66
C ALA A 167 -3.99 -4.98 -13.93
N GLY A 168 -3.76 -5.03 -12.61
CA GLY A 168 -3.85 -6.23 -11.80
C GLY A 168 -5.27 -6.65 -11.37
N ILE A 169 -6.26 -5.76 -11.49
CA ILE A 169 -7.61 -5.98 -10.92
C ILE A 169 -8.68 -6.35 -11.95
N GLY A 170 -8.30 -6.55 -13.20
CA GLY A 170 -9.18 -7.03 -14.27
C GLY A 170 -10.37 -6.09 -14.53
N ARG A 171 -11.59 -6.65 -14.63
CA ARG A 171 -12.81 -5.88 -15.00
C ARG A 171 -13.18 -4.80 -13.98
N ALA A 172 -12.69 -4.88 -12.75
CA ALA A 172 -12.95 -3.86 -11.75
C ALA A 172 -12.31 -2.51 -12.10
N ALA A 173 -11.19 -2.52 -12.83
CA ALA A 173 -10.49 -1.30 -13.26
C ALA A 173 -11.36 -0.33 -14.04
N ALA A 174 -12.35 -0.82 -14.80
CA ALA A 174 -13.26 0.02 -15.59
C ALA A 174 -14.16 0.95 -14.74
N ARG A 175 -14.21 0.76 -13.42
CA ARG A 175 -14.97 1.58 -12.48
C ARG A 175 -14.09 2.47 -11.60
N VAL A 176 -12.77 2.48 -11.84
CA VAL A 176 -11.81 3.24 -11.04
C VAL A 176 -11.22 4.35 -11.87
N GLU A 177 -11.29 5.57 -11.36
CA GLU A 177 -10.66 6.76 -11.92
C GLU A 177 -9.57 7.25 -10.98
N VAL A 178 -8.45 7.74 -11.52
CA VAL A 178 -7.32 8.27 -10.72
C VAL A 178 -6.98 9.68 -11.18
N HIS A 179 -7.27 10.66 -10.33
CA HIS A 179 -7.02 12.08 -10.57
C HIS A 179 -5.83 12.57 -9.75
N THR A 180 -5.05 13.48 -10.30
CA THR A 180 -3.90 14.08 -9.61
C THR A 180 -4.29 15.45 -9.08
N GLY A 181 -4.07 15.71 -7.79
CA GLY A 181 -4.30 17.00 -7.15
C GLY A 181 -4.51 16.87 -5.64
N SER A 182 -4.63 18.01 -4.96
CA SER A 182 -4.74 18.06 -3.51
C SER A 182 -6.14 17.74 -3.05
N TRP A 183 -6.31 16.66 -2.27
CA TRP A 183 -7.54 16.33 -1.57
C TRP A 183 -8.79 16.51 -2.46
N TYR A 184 -9.70 17.41 -2.07
CA TYR A 184 -10.94 17.71 -2.78
C TYR A 184 -10.75 18.53 -4.07
N GLU A 185 -9.63 19.22 -4.26
CA GLU A 185 -9.37 20.03 -5.47
C GLU A 185 -9.21 19.17 -6.72
N ALA A 186 -8.79 17.91 -6.55
CA ALA A 186 -8.65 16.94 -7.64
C ALA A 186 -10.00 16.34 -8.09
N LEU A 187 -11.05 16.51 -7.29
CA LEU A 187 -12.32 15.85 -7.55
C LEU A 187 -13.13 16.59 -8.63
N PRO A 188 -13.76 15.84 -9.56
CA PRO A 188 -14.72 16.43 -10.49
C PRO A 188 -15.87 17.11 -9.75
N GLY A 189 -16.20 18.35 -10.14
CA GLY A 189 -17.18 19.18 -9.43
C GLY A 189 -18.60 18.60 -9.39
N GLU A 190 -18.93 17.72 -10.34
CA GLU A 190 -20.21 16.98 -10.38
C GLU A 190 -20.39 15.98 -9.23
N LEU A 191 -19.31 15.65 -8.50
CA LEU A 191 -19.39 14.74 -7.35
C LEU A 191 -19.89 15.42 -6.07
N ARG A 192 -19.97 16.75 -6.04
CA ARG A 192 -20.42 17.52 -4.86
C ARG A 192 -21.80 17.05 -4.38
N ALA A 193 -21.95 16.88 -3.07
CA ALA A 193 -23.15 16.37 -2.41
C ALA A 193 -23.72 15.06 -2.98
N SER A 194 -22.88 14.19 -3.56
CA SER A 194 -23.33 12.95 -4.22
C SER A 194 -22.47 11.72 -3.91
N ILE A 195 -21.44 11.87 -3.07
CA ILE A 195 -20.56 10.77 -2.67
C ILE A 195 -21.17 10.04 -1.48
N GLN A 196 -21.31 8.71 -1.59
CA GLN A 196 -21.81 7.87 -0.50
C GLN A 196 -20.75 7.60 0.55
N LEU A 197 -19.48 7.46 0.14
CA LEU A 197 -18.39 7.22 1.07
C LEU A 197 -17.09 7.89 0.63
N ILE A 198 -16.45 8.61 1.55
CA ILE A 198 -15.06 9.04 1.43
C ILE A 198 -14.24 8.14 2.36
N VAL A 199 -13.14 7.60 1.85
CA VAL A 199 -12.17 6.82 2.61
C VAL A 199 -10.78 7.42 2.42
N THR A 200 -9.97 7.40 3.46
CA THR A 200 -8.60 7.92 3.39
C THR A 200 -7.70 7.31 4.46
N ASN A 201 -6.42 7.16 4.11
CA ASN A 201 -5.32 7.02 5.05
C ASN A 201 -4.36 8.20 4.82
N PRO A 202 -4.64 9.38 5.41
CA PRO A 202 -3.83 10.57 5.20
C PRO A 202 -2.52 10.50 5.97
N PRO A 203 -1.54 11.36 5.66
CA PRO A 203 -0.40 11.58 6.54
C PRO A 203 -0.89 12.03 7.92
N TYR A 204 -0.32 11.46 8.98
CA TYR A 204 -0.67 11.80 10.37
C TYR A 204 0.53 11.88 11.32
N VAL A 205 1.75 11.76 10.79
CA VAL A 205 2.97 11.85 11.59
C VAL A 205 3.39 13.32 11.72
N SER A 206 3.59 13.81 12.93
CA SER A 206 4.11 15.18 13.14
C SER A 206 5.51 15.37 12.54
N LEU A 207 5.82 16.59 12.08
CA LEU A 207 7.13 16.95 11.51
C LEU A 207 8.34 16.71 12.44
N GLY A 208 8.10 16.61 13.75
CA GLY A 208 9.13 16.39 14.77
C GLY A 208 9.25 14.94 15.26
N ALA A 209 8.46 14.01 14.72
CA ALA A 209 8.49 12.61 15.14
C ALA A 209 9.81 11.92 14.77
N ASP A 210 10.28 11.05 15.67
CA ASP A 210 11.39 10.15 15.39
C ASP A 210 10.84 8.92 14.66
N LEU A 211 11.31 8.70 13.43
CA LEU A 211 10.85 7.62 12.56
C LEU A 211 11.97 6.59 12.39
N PRO A 212 11.64 5.28 12.36
CA PRO A 212 12.63 4.26 12.05
C PRO A 212 13.34 4.56 10.71
N PRO A 213 14.66 4.34 10.58
CA PRO A 213 15.40 4.62 9.34
C PRO A 213 14.78 4.00 8.09
N ALA A 214 14.30 2.75 8.19
CA ALA A 214 13.63 2.05 7.09
C ALA A 214 12.39 2.80 6.55
N VAL A 215 11.73 3.62 7.38
CA VAL A 215 10.60 4.46 6.98
C VAL A 215 11.10 5.84 6.55
N ALA A 216 11.95 6.48 7.37
CA ALA A 216 12.40 7.85 7.16
C ALA A 216 13.24 8.04 5.89
N ASP A 217 14.03 7.02 5.53
CA ASP A 217 15.00 7.08 4.44
C ASP A 217 14.40 6.61 3.10
N TRP A 218 13.33 5.81 3.12
CA TRP A 218 12.83 5.12 1.93
C TRP A 218 11.38 5.45 1.55
N GLU A 219 10.51 5.71 2.52
CA GLU A 219 9.11 5.99 2.23
C GLU A 219 8.90 7.49 1.97
N PRO A 220 7.98 7.86 1.07
CA PRO A 220 7.82 9.26 0.67
C PRO A 220 7.33 10.10 1.84
N ARG A 221 8.14 11.08 2.27
CA ARG A 221 7.84 11.96 3.41
C ARG A 221 6.44 12.59 3.36
N ARG A 222 5.96 12.93 2.15
CA ARG A 222 4.62 13.51 1.93
C ARG A 222 3.47 12.57 2.27
N ALA A 223 3.70 11.26 2.30
CA ALA A 223 2.70 10.26 2.69
C ALA A 223 2.73 9.96 4.19
N LEU A 224 3.75 10.46 4.90
CA LEU A 224 3.94 10.23 6.33
C LEU A 224 3.61 11.48 7.15
N LEU A 225 4.22 12.61 6.78
CA LEU A 225 4.26 13.80 7.60
C LEU A 225 3.06 14.72 7.36
N ALA A 226 2.35 15.04 8.43
CA ALA A 226 1.34 16.09 8.50
C ALA A 226 1.79 17.14 9.53
N GLY A 227 2.09 18.34 9.05
CA GLY A 227 2.41 19.56 9.81
C GLY A 227 3.02 19.44 11.22
N PRO A 228 2.91 20.50 12.04
CA PRO A 228 3.42 20.47 13.41
C PRO A 228 2.79 19.41 14.34
N ASP A 229 1.49 19.13 14.24
CA ASP A 229 0.78 18.26 15.20
C ASP A 229 0.28 16.92 14.62
N GLY A 230 0.48 16.67 13.32
CA GLY A 230 0.02 15.43 12.68
C GLY A 230 -1.45 15.45 12.31
N LEU A 231 -2.16 16.56 12.49
CA LEU A 231 -3.61 16.64 12.30
C LEU A 231 -4.03 17.59 11.17
N GLU A 232 -3.10 18.25 10.50
CA GLU A 232 -3.42 19.29 9.52
C GLU A 232 -4.20 18.72 8.33
N ASP A 233 -3.74 17.62 7.75
CA ASP A 233 -4.45 16.94 6.65
C ASP A 233 -5.76 16.32 7.13
N ILE A 234 -5.78 15.71 8.33
CA ILE A 234 -6.99 15.15 8.94
C ILE A 234 -8.07 16.22 9.11
N ARG A 235 -7.73 17.39 9.66
CA ARG A 235 -8.66 18.52 9.84
C ARG A 235 -9.19 19.01 8.51
N LEU A 236 -8.32 19.19 7.52
CA LEU A 236 -8.71 19.62 6.18
C LEU A 236 -9.72 18.66 5.53
N ILE A 237 -9.50 17.34 5.71
CA ILE A 237 -10.40 16.30 5.21
C ILE A 237 -11.75 16.36 5.95
N LEU A 238 -11.73 16.39 7.29
CA LEU A 238 -12.95 16.42 8.09
C LEU A 238 -13.81 17.65 7.81
N GLU A 239 -13.19 18.82 7.68
CA GLU A 239 -13.87 20.09 7.38
C GLU A 239 -14.44 20.12 5.97
N GLY A 240 -13.77 19.51 4.98
CA GLY A 240 -14.22 19.48 3.60
C GLY A 240 -15.28 18.43 3.29
N ALA A 241 -15.29 17.30 3.99
CA ALA A 241 -16.17 16.16 3.68
C ALA A 241 -17.67 16.50 3.52
N PRO A 242 -18.30 17.35 4.37
CA PRO A 242 -19.73 17.67 4.25
C PRO A 242 -20.14 18.33 2.93
N GLU A 243 -19.22 18.98 2.20
CA GLU A 243 -19.51 19.58 0.89
C GLU A 243 -19.65 18.53 -0.22
N TRP A 244 -19.07 17.35 -0.01
CA TRP A 244 -18.91 16.30 -1.00
C TRP A 244 -19.82 15.10 -0.75
N LEU A 245 -20.07 14.79 0.52
CA LEU A 245 -20.95 13.70 0.94
C LEU A 245 -22.42 14.02 0.68
N GLU A 246 -23.19 12.99 0.33
CA GLU A 246 -24.65 13.04 0.44
C GLU A 246 -25.12 13.05 1.90
N ALA A 247 -26.43 13.24 2.14
CA ALA A 247 -26.99 13.41 3.48
C ALA A 247 -26.68 12.27 4.47
N ASP A 248 -26.66 11.02 3.99
CA ASP A 248 -26.33 9.82 4.79
C ASP A 248 -24.91 9.30 4.50
N GLY A 249 -24.11 10.07 3.76
CA GLY A 249 -22.76 9.71 3.35
C GLY A 249 -21.80 9.62 4.53
N VAL A 250 -20.76 8.81 4.38
CA VAL A 250 -19.83 8.48 5.46
C VAL A 250 -18.41 8.87 5.10
N LEU A 251 -17.66 9.40 6.08
CA LEU A 251 -16.21 9.51 6.02
C LEU A 251 -15.58 8.43 6.90
N VAL A 252 -14.66 7.66 6.34
CA VAL A 252 -13.78 6.72 7.06
C VAL A 252 -12.34 7.22 6.93
N CYS A 253 -11.71 7.55 8.06
CA CYS A 253 -10.37 8.14 8.09
C CYS A 253 -9.47 7.34 9.02
N GLU A 254 -8.30 6.92 8.55
CA GLU A 254 -7.23 6.35 9.39
C GLU A 254 -6.48 7.48 10.12
N PHE A 255 -6.13 7.27 11.38
CA PHE A 255 -5.30 8.17 12.17
C PHE A 255 -4.71 7.43 13.38
N SER A 256 -3.71 8.01 14.04
CA SER A 256 -3.08 7.39 15.22
C SER A 256 -4.05 7.29 16.40
N PRO A 257 -4.07 6.19 17.18
CA PRO A 257 -4.87 6.09 18.41
C PRO A 257 -4.64 7.23 19.41
N GLU A 258 -3.46 7.83 19.42
CA GLU A 258 -3.09 8.94 20.31
C GLU A 258 -3.80 10.24 19.92
N GLN A 259 -4.30 10.34 18.69
CA GLN A 259 -4.96 11.51 18.13
C GLN A 259 -6.48 11.55 18.39
N VAL A 260 -7.09 10.46 18.90
CA VAL A 260 -8.55 10.33 19.11
C VAL A 260 -9.15 11.49 19.91
N SER A 261 -8.45 12.00 20.93
CA SER A 261 -8.98 13.08 21.77
C SER A 261 -8.91 14.49 21.14
N ALA A 262 -8.21 14.62 20.02
CA ALA A 262 -7.93 15.89 19.34
C ALA A 262 -8.67 16.05 18.00
N VAL A 263 -9.42 15.01 17.60
CA VAL A 263 -10.20 14.92 16.36
C VAL A 263 -11.70 14.98 16.69
#